data_AF-A0A2V2ANY7-F1
#
_entry.id   AF-A0A2V2ANY7-F1
#
_cell.length_a   1.000
_cell.length_b   1.000
_cell.length_c   1.000
_cell.angle_alpha   90.00
_cell.angle_beta   90.00
_cell.angle_gamma   90.00
#
_symmetry.space_group_name_H-M   'P 1'
#
loop_
_entity.id
_entity.type
_entity.pdbx_description
1 polymer ?
#
loop_
_entity_poly.entity_id
_entity_poly.type
_entity_poly.pdbx_seq_one_letter_code
_entity_poly.pdbx_strand_id
1 'polypeptide(L)'
;MDIDAWRREDPEFTRAVTQIHEPGALPTDPEIPARHAYWELLPGDVRARLLEKAGACLTWWAGPDSEGRPAALVVGDRGLCRVGQVLRDGVPEYRGQRARVEPGSLHSRSFDGRPPADGRATAPGLPGAPVLRLELDREAQGVLGHFPLPVQDFLQRPFLTGEDRVTADWYYDETVEPDRTSWFVALVLSSGRALTLAEGTRTLDRGARADQARWHGIQYHQARLAPR
;
A
#
# COMPACT_ATOMS: atom_id res chain seq x y z
N MET A 1 -25.52 -16.36 4.74
CA MET A 1 -25.48 -14.97 4.28
C MET A 1 -24.65 -14.98 3.00
N ASP A 2 -25.23 -14.48 1.93
CA ASP A 2 -24.99 -14.89 0.55
C ASP A 2 -23.64 -14.40 -0.01
N ILE A 3 -22.83 -15.35 -0.53
CA ILE A 3 -21.52 -15.12 -1.15
C ILE A 3 -21.67 -14.45 -2.54
N ASP A 4 -22.87 -14.41 -3.10
CA ASP A 4 -23.13 -13.92 -4.46
C ASP A 4 -23.59 -12.44 -4.56
N ALA A 5 -23.54 -11.66 -3.47
CA ALA A 5 -23.98 -10.25 -3.52
C ALA A 5 -23.05 -9.32 -4.34
N TRP A 6 -21.81 -9.74 -4.65
CA TRP A 6 -20.89 -9.03 -5.55
C TRP A 6 -21.15 -9.34 -7.03
N ARG A 7 -22.01 -10.32 -7.32
CA ARG A 7 -22.18 -10.88 -8.67
C ARG A 7 -23.28 -10.20 -9.50
N ARG A 8 -23.58 -8.95 -9.19
CA ARG A 8 -24.18 -7.98 -10.14
C ARG A 8 -23.11 -6.97 -10.58
N GLU A 9 -21.93 -7.48 -10.92
CA GLU A 9 -20.92 -6.74 -11.64
C GLU A 9 -21.34 -6.66 -13.11
N ASP A 10 -21.20 -5.46 -13.68
CA ASP A 10 -21.30 -5.24 -15.12
C ASP A 10 -20.36 -6.22 -15.84
N PRO A 11 -20.84 -7.05 -16.77
CA PRO A 11 -20.00 -7.97 -17.54
C PRO A 11 -18.82 -7.29 -18.25
N GLU A 12 -18.92 -5.98 -18.53
CA GLU A 12 -17.82 -5.18 -19.08
C GLU A 12 -16.74 -4.88 -18.05
N PHE A 13 -17.10 -4.62 -16.78
CA PHE A 13 -16.15 -4.39 -15.69
C PHE A 13 -15.33 -5.64 -15.35
N THR A 14 -15.93 -6.83 -15.45
CA THR A 14 -15.22 -8.11 -15.28
C THR A 14 -14.26 -8.40 -16.44
N ARG A 15 -14.52 -7.86 -17.64
CA ARG A 15 -13.66 -8.01 -18.83
C ARG A 15 -12.58 -6.94 -18.94
N ALA A 16 -12.78 -5.80 -18.27
CA ALA A 16 -11.87 -4.68 -18.29
C ALA A 16 -10.55 -5.00 -17.55
N VAL A 17 -9.50 -4.29 -17.94
CA VAL A 17 -8.15 -4.45 -17.37
C VAL A 17 -7.75 -3.19 -16.64
N THR A 18 -7.11 -3.33 -15.49
CA THR A 18 -6.53 -2.16 -14.82
C THR A 18 -5.32 -1.68 -15.60
N GLN A 19 -5.12 -0.37 -15.67
CA GLN A 19 -3.86 0.20 -16.14
C GLN A 19 -2.70 -0.40 -15.34
N ILE A 20 -1.72 -0.94 -16.05
CA ILE A 20 -0.46 -1.41 -15.48
C ILE A 20 0.51 -0.24 -15.47
N HIS A 21 1.23 -0.09 -14.36
CA HIS A 21 2.22 0.96 -14.19
C HIS A 21 3.63 0.36 -14.26
N GLU A 22 4.54 1.10 -14.87
CA GLU A 22 5.95 0.75 -14.89
C GLU A 22 6.61 1.14 -13.56
N PRO A 23 7.58 0.36 -13.07
CA PRO A 23 8.33 0.70 -11.85
C PRO A 23 9.01 2.08 -11.96
N GLY A 24 8.76 2.94 -10.98
CA GLY A 24 9.45 4.22 -10.82
C GLY A 24 10.78 4.11 -10.07
N ALA A 25 11.43 5.24 -9.78
CA ALA A 25 12.56 5.25 -8.84
C ALA A 25 12.08 5.04 -7.40
N LEU A 26 12.88 4.38 -6.56
CA LEU A 26 12.70 4.28 -5.10
C LEU A 26 13.89 4.99 -4.42
N PRO A 27 13.97 6.33 -4.49
CA PRO A 27 15.11 7.06 -3.95
C PRO A 27 15.21 6.91 -2.43
N THR A 28 16.34 6.45 -1.92
CA THR A 28 16.65 6.45 -0.49
C THR A 28 17.58 7.60 -0.16
N ASP A 29 17.30 8.27 0.95
CA ASP A 29 18.17 9.31 1.51
C ASP A 29 18.82 8.75 2.78
N PRO A 30 20.15 8.54 2.80
CA PRO A 30 20.84 8.00 3.96
C PRO A 30 20.81 8.95 5.18
N GLU A 31 20.49 10.24 4.98
CA GLU A 31 20.34 11.20 6.07
C GLU A 31 18.98 11.07 6.78
N ILE A 32 17.98 10.44 6.15
CA ILE A 32 16.66 10.20 6.73
C ILE A 32 16.73 8.91 7.58
N PRO A 33 16.51 9.00 8.91
CA PRO A 33 16.50 7.81 9.76
C PRO A 33 15.46 6.77 9.32
N ALA A 34 15.74 5.49 9.58
CA ALA A 34 14.78 4.41 9.36
C ALA A 34 13.48 4.60 10.15
N ARG A 35 12.38 3.97 9.72
CA ARG A 35 11.04 4.13 10.33
C ARG A 35 11.02 3.95 11.85
N HIS A 36 11.86 3.09 12.40
CA HIS A 36 11.95 2.86 13.85
C HIS A 36 12.46 4.09 14.59
N ALA A 37 13.44 4.81 14.04
CA ALA A 37 13.95 6.02 14.66
C ALA A 37 12.90 7.14 14.65
N TYR A 38 12.19 7.34 13.53
CA TYR A 38 11.07 8.29 13.48
C TYR A 38 9.92 7.92 14.41
N TRP A 39 9.65 6.63 14.57
CA TRP A 39 8.65 6.16 15.51
C TRP A 39 8.99 6.58 16.94
N GLU A 40 10.25 6.47 17.35
CA GLU A 40 10.68 6.91 18.69
C GLU A 40 10.60 8.42 18.90
N LEU A 41 10.60 9.23 17.83
CA LEU A 41 10.36 10.68 17.93
C LEU A 41 8.90 11.03 18.29
N LEU A 42 7.96 10.09 18.11
CA LEU A 42 6.57 10.28 18.51
C LEU A 42 6.40 10.07 20.02
N PRO A 43 5.61 10.94 20.69
CA PRO A 43 5.24 10.74 22.09
C PRO A 43 4.64 9.35 22.34
N GLY A 44 4.98 8.74 23.48
CA GLY A 44 4.58 7.35 23.78
C GLY A 44 3.06 7.14 23.83
N ASP A 45 2.30 8.14 24.29
CA ASP A 45 0.84 8.14 24.30
C ASP A 45 0.24 8.22 22.89
N VAL A 46 0.85 9.00 21.99
CA VAL A 46 0.46 9.07 20.58
C VAL A 46 0.65 7.72 19.90
N ARG A 47 1.81 7.08 20.13
CA ARG A 47 2.10 5.73 19.60
C ARG A 47 1.12 4.69 20.12
N ALA A 48 0.89 4.65 21.43
CA ALA A 48 -0.05 3.73 22.05
C ALA A 48 -1.46 3.89 21.47
N ARG A 49 -1.91 5.14 21.28
CA ARG A 49 -3.23 5.44 20.74
C ARG A 49 -3.38 5.08 19.26
N LEU A 50 -2.32 5.20 18.45
CA LEU A 50 -2.31 4.72 17.08
C LEU A 50 -2.51 3.20 17.02
N LEU A 51 -1.71 2.46 17.78
CA LEU A 51 -1.76 0.99 17.82
C LEU A 51 -3.11 0.49 18.35
N GLU A 52 -3.62 1.09 19.44
CA GLU A 52 -4.93 0.77 20.01
C GLU A 52 -6.07 0.93 18.98
N LYS A 53 -6.04 2.06 18.24
CA LYS A 53 -7.08 2.38 17.24
C LYS A 53 -6.98 1.52 15.98
N ALA A 54 -5.78 1.11 15.59
CA ALA A 54 -5.55 0.24 14.44
C ALA A 54 -5.92 -1.22 14.75
N GLY A 55 -5.76 -1.68 16.01
CA GLY A 55 -6.01 -3.06 16.41
C GLY A 55 -4.81 -3.96 16.17
N ALA A 56 -5.04 -5.17 15.65
CA ALA A 56 -3.96 -6.05 15.21
C ALA A 56 -3.24 -5.40 14.03
N CYS A 57 -2.00 -4.98 14.24
CA CYS A 57 -1.19 -4.29 13.26
C CYS A 57 -0.87 -5.22 12.08
N LEU A 58 -1.20 -4.77 10.87
CA LEU A 58 -0.82 -5.42 9.60
C LEU A 58 0.48 -4.82 9.09
N THR A 59 0.55 -3.49 9.02
CA THR A 59 1.77 -2.76 8.66
C THR A 59 1.83 -1.40 9.33
N TRP A 60 3.02 -0.84 9.39
CA TRP A 60 3.24 0.52 9.86
C TRP A 60 4.56 1.09 9.35
N TRP A 61 4.62 2.41 9.32
CA TRP A 61 5.86 3.16 9.18
C TRP A 61 5.74 4.53 9.81
N ALA A 62 6.90 5.14 10.06
CA ALA A 62 7.04 6.52 10.45
C ALA A 62 8.13 7.16 9.60
N GLY A 63 8.02 8.46 9.40
CA GLY A 63 8.93 9.22 8.55
C GLY A 63 8.66 10.71 8.66
N PRO A 64 9.44 11.53 7.94
CA PRO A 64 9.16 12.95 7.82
C PRO A 64 7.91 13.18 6.98
N ASP A 65 7.09 14.15 7.36
CA ASP A 65 6.13 14.77 6.45
C ASP A 65 6.84 15.68 5.43
N SER A 66 6.08 16.38 4.59
CA SER A 66 6.63 17.31 3.60
C SER A 66 7.41 18.50 4.20
N GLU A 67 7.29 18.74 5.51
CA GLU A 67 8.00 19.78 6.25
C GLU A 67 9.13 19.19 7.13
N GLY A 68 9.44 17.89 6.98
CA GLY A 68 10.48 17.21 7.75
C GLY A 68 10.07 16.77 9.16
N ARG A 69 8.79 16.95 9.54
CA ARG A 69 8.31 16.66 10.90
C ARG A 69 7.91 15.21 11.07
N PRO A 70 8.03 14.61 12.27
CA PRO A 70 7.62 13.24 12.50
C PRO A 70 6.13 13.00 12.20
N ALA A 71 5.86 12.04 11.34
CA ALA A 71 4.54 11.51 11.02
C ALA A 71 4.58 9.98 11.02
N ALA A 72 3.41 9.35 11.16
CA ALA A 72 3.30 7.90 11.07
C ALA A 72 1.95 7.43 10.54
N LEU A 73 1.98 6.22 10.00
CA LEU A 73 0.81 5.50 9.52
C LEU A 73 0.83 4.08 10.11
N VAL A 74 -0.34 3.64 10.57
CA VAL A 74 -0.57 2.26 11.03
C VAL A 74 -1.82 1.73 10.36
N VAL A 75 -1.71 0.59 9.68
CA VAL A 75 -2.86 -0.19 9.21
C VAL A 75 -3.04 -1.39 10.11
N GLY A 76 -4.24 -1.56 10.63
CA GLY A 76 -4.62 -2.78 11.34
C GLY A 76 -6.02 -3.24 10.99
N ASP A 77 -6.43 -4.34 11.61
CA ASP A 77 -7.73 -4.98 11.39
C ASP A 77 -8.95 -4.12 11.76
N ARG A 78 -8.76 -3.07 12.56
CA ARG A 78 -9.82 -2.14 12.98
C ARG A 78 -9.73 -0.77 12.31
N GLY A 79 -8.66 -0.46 11.59
CA GLY A 79 -8.56 0.84 10.94
C GLY A 79 -7.20 1.19 10.35
N LEU A 80 -7.25 2.16 9.45
CA LEU A 80 -6.11 2.92 8.96
C LEU A 80 -5.99 4.21 9.77
N CYS A 81 -4.89 4.33 10.50
CA CYS A 81 -4.60 5.45 11.39
C CYS A 81 -3.38 6.22 10.86
N ARG A 82 -3.50 7.55 10.77
CA ARG A 82 -2.41 8.46 10.42
C ARG A 82 -2.21 9.45 11.55
N VAL A 83 -0.99 9.87 11.80
CA VAL A 83 -0.68 11.01 12.68
C VAL A 83 0.36 11.89 12.01
N GLY A 84 0.23 13.20 12.21
CA GLY A 84 1.25 14.18 11.87
C GLY A 84 1.32 15.27 12.92
N GLN A 85 2.45 15.96 12.97
CA GLN A 85 2.61 17.15 13.80
C GLN A 85 1.96 18.35 13.12
N VAL A 86 1.20 19.14 13.88
CA VAL A 86 0.60 20.40 13.47
C VAL A 86 0.97 21.48 14.48
N LEU A 87 1.15 22.71 14.02
CA LEU A 87 1.32 23.85 14.94
C LEU A 87 -0.04 24.42 15.27
N ARG A 88 -0.34 24.50 16.58
CA ARG A 88 -1.52 25.18 17.09
C ARG A 88 -1.07 26.30 18.02
N ASP A 89 -1.38 27.54 17.66
CA ASP A 89 -0.94 28.73 18.41
C ASP A 89 0.58 28.78 18.65
N GLY A 90 1.36 28.27 17.69
CA GLY A 90 2.82 28.18 17.77
C GLY A 90 3.37 26.98 18.56
N VAL A 91 2.50 26.17 19.15
CA VAL A 91 2.86 24.97 19.92
C VAL A 91 2.69 23.71 19.06
N PRO A 92 3.68 22.81 19.01
CA PRO A 92 3.53 21.54 18.31
C PRO A 92 2.52 20.60 19.00
N GLU A 93 1.49 20.19 18.25
CA GLU A 93 0.51 19.19 18.65
C GLU A 93 0.49 18.03 17.64
N TYR A 94 0.14 16.82 18.09
CA TYR A 94 -0.01 15.67 17.19
C TYR A 94 -1.49 15.43 16.88
N ARG A 95 -1.84 15.47 15.59
CA ARG A 95 -3.22 15.26 15.13
C ARG A 95 -3.37 13.91 14.45
N GLY A 96 -4.20 13.05 15.05
CA GLY A 96 -4.54 11.74 14.51
C GLY A 96 -5.78 11.75 13.62
N GLN A 97 -5.72 11.01 12.53
CA GLN A 97 -6.85 10.68 11.66
C GLN A 97 -7.06 9.16 11.66
N ARG A 98 -8.33 8.71 11.70
CA ARG A 98 -8.68 7.30 11.56
C ARG A 98 -9.77 7.11 10.51
N ALA A 99 -9.57 6.15 9.62
CA ALA A 99 -10.64 5.49 8.88
C ALA A 99 -10.89 4.11 9.51
N ARG A 100 -12.15 3.76 9.79
CA ARG A 100 -12.49 2.51 10.47
C ARG A 100 -12.68 1.41 9.43
N VAL A 101 -12.03 0.26 9.65
CA VAL A 101 -12.32 -0.94 8.85
C VAL A 101 -13.67 -1.50 9.29
N GLU A 102 -14.54 -1.81 8.35
CA GLU A 102 -15.80 -2.49 8.64
C GLU A 102 -15.53 -3.90 9.17
N PRO A 103 -16.12 -4.32 10.29
CA PRO A 103 -15.91 -5.64 10.86
C PRO A 103 -16.17 -6.75 9.83
N GLY A 104 -15.24 -7.71 9.72
CA GLY A 104 -15.34 -8.85 8.81
C GLY A 104 -15.10 -8.53 7.33
N SER A 105 -14.79 -7.27 6.97
CA SER A 105 -14.49 -6.90 5.58
C SER A 105 -13.02 -7.06 5.18
N LEU A 106 -12.13 -7.27 6.15
CA LEU A 106 -10.71 -7.46 5.88
C LEU A 106 -10.45 -8.84 5.26
N HIS A 107 -9.89 -8.83 4.06
CA HIS A 107 -9.42 -10.01 3.35
C HIS A 107 -7.93 -9.89 3.12
N SER A 108 -7.21 -10.98 3.40
CA SER A 108 -5.75 -11.05 3.28
C SER A 108 -5.38 -12.17 2.31
N ARG A 109 -4.37 -11.93 1.49
CA ARG A 109 -3.78 -12.91 0.57
C ARG A 109 -2.27 -12.75 0.54
N SER A 110 -1.58 -13.77 0.05
CA SER A 110 -0.14 -13.73 -0.22
C SER A 110 0.13 -13.99 -1.69
N PHE A 111 1.24 -13.44 -2.18
CA PHE A 111 1.77 -13.73 -3.51
C PHE A 111 3.16 -14.31 -3.33
N ASP A 112 3.35 -15.54 -3.78
CA ASP A 112 4.58 -16.31 -3.60
C ASP A 112 5.46 -16.35 -4.86
N GLY A 113 5.10 -15.61 -5.91
CA GLY A 113 5.90 -15.47 -7.12
C GLY A 113 6.07 -16.75 -7.93
N ARG A 114 5.37 -17.83 -7.59
CA ARG A 114 5.45 -19.07 -8.36
C ARG A 114 4.70 -18.88 -9.68
N PRO A 115 5.30 -19.27 -10.83
CA PRO A 115 4.56 -19.27 -12.08
C PRO A 115 3.31 -20.17 -11.90
N PRO A 116 2.15 -19.77 -12.45
CA PRO A 116 0.97 -20.62 -12.42
C PRO A 116 1.31 -22.00 -12.99
N ALA A 117 0.83 -23.07 -12.35
CA ALA A 117 1.19 -24.46 -12.65
C ALA A 117 0.93 -24.86 -14.13
N ASP A 118 0.09 -24.08 -14.78
CA ASP A 118 -0.43 -24.20 -16.14
C ASP A 118 0.33 -23.34 -17.18
N GLY A 119 1.46 -22.70 -16.80
CA GLY A 119 2.41 -22.08 -17.75
C GLY A 119 1.86 -20.89 -18.55
N ARG A 120 0.62 -20.48 -18.31
CA ARG A 120 0.02 -19.30 -18.90
C ARG A 120 0.36 -18.10 -18.04
N ALA A 121 1.28 -17.26 -18.54
CA ALA A 121 1.36 -15.88 -18.10
C ALA A 121 0.04 -15.20 -18.50
N THR A 122 -0.93 -15.17 -17.59
CA THR A 122 -2.17 -14.44 -17.81
C THR A 122 -1.83 -12.96 -17.67
N ALA A 123 -1.48 -12.32 -18.79
CA ALA A 123 -1.64 -10.88 -18.87
C ALA A 123 -3.11 -10.60 -18.52
N PRO A 124 -3.40 -9.66 -17.59
CA PRO A 124 -4.77 -9.25 -17.38
C PRO A 124 -5.27 -8.61 -18.68
N GLY A 125 -6.17 -9.31 -19.39
CA GLY A 125 -6.84 -8.76 -20.58
C GLY A 125 -6.98 -9.68 -21.77
N LEU A 126 -8.21 -9.77 -22.28
CA LEU A 126 -8.45 -10.18 -23.66
C LEU A 126 -8.08 -9.02 -24.60
N PRO A 127 -7.57 -9.28 -25.82
CA PRO A 127 -7.36 -8.24 -26.82
C PRO A 127 -8.63 -7.40 -27.01
N GLY A 128 -8.52 -6.07 -26.85
CA GLY A 128 -9.65 -5.14 -26.98
C GLY A 128 -10.43 -4.86 -25.70
N ALA A 129 -10.05 -5.41 -24.55
CA ALA A 129 -10.64 -5.06 -23.26
C ALA A 129 -10.42 -3.56 -22.94
N PRO A 130 -11.42 -2.84 -22.39
CA PRO A 130 -11.24 -1.47 -21.96
C PRO A 130 -10.24 -1.39 -20.81
N VAL A 131 -9.36 -0.37 -20.85
CA VAL A 131 -8.38 -0.10 -19.80
C VAL A 131 -8.99 0.87 -18.79
N LEU A 132 -9.21 0.40 -17.57
CA LEU A 132 -9.66 1.21 -16.45
C LEU A 132 -8.46 1.92 -15.81
N ARG A 133 -8.61 3.22 -15.57
CA ARG A 133 -7.55 4.07 -15.03
C ARG A 133 -7.93 4.55 -13.65
N LEU A 134 -7.00 4.41 -12.72
CA LEU A 134 -7.05 5.06 -11.43
C LEU A 134 -6.16 6.30 -11.45
N GLU A 135 -6.71 7.44 -11.08
CA GLU A 135 -5.92 8.66 -10.93
C GLU A 135 -5.06 8.56 -9.67
N LEU A 136 -3.75 8.40 -9.89
CA LEU A 136 -2.71 8.42 -8.87
C LEU A 136 -1.66 9.48 -9.29
N ASP A 137 -0.99 10.10 -8.33
CA ASP A 137 0.18 10.91 -8.64
C ASP A 137 1.33 10.05 -9.20
N ARG A 138 2.32 10.70 -9.82
CA ARG A 138 3.42 10.01 -10.53
C ARG A 138 4.26 9.14 -9.59
N GLU A 139 4.42 9.54 -8.33
CA GLU A 139 5.24 8.81 -7.37
C GLU A 139 4.51 7.53 -6.93
N ALA A 140 3.23 7.64 -6.60
CA ALA A 140 2.36 6.50 -6.28
C ALA A 140 2.26 5.51 -7.45
N GLN A 141 2.14 5.98 -8.70
CA GLN A 141 2.20 5.13 -9.90
C GLN A 141 3.53 4.38 -9.98
N GLY A 142 4.64 5.07 -9.74
CA GLY A 142 5.98 4.49 -9.75
C GLY A 142 6.16 3.40 -8.68
N VAL A 143 5.66 3.62 -7.46
CA VAL A 143 5.68 2.63 -6.37
C VAL A 143 4.79 1.43 -6.71
N LEU A 144 3.57 1.68 -7.18
CA LEU A 144 2.64 0.63 -7.61
C LEU A 144 3.25 -0.24 -8.72
N GLY A 145 3.98 0.37 -9.65
CA GLY A 145 4.63 -0.32 -10.75
C GLY A 145 5.69 -1.35 -10.33
N HIS A 146 6.26 -1.25 -9.13
CA HIS A 146 7.19 -2.27 -8.62
C HIS A 146 6.50 -3.60 -8.29
N PHE A 147 5.21 -3.59 -7.95
CA PHE A 147 4.50 -4.80 -7.57
C PHE A 147 4.19 -5.69 -8.79
N PRO A 148 4.11 -7.02 -8.62
CA PRO A 148 3.69 -7.93 -9.68
C PRO A 148 2.30 -7.59 -10.23
N LEU A 149 2.05 -7.86 -11.52
CA LEU A 149 0.80 -7.50 -12.21
C LEU A 149 -0.48 -7.92 -11.46
N PRO A 150 -0.60 -9.15 -10.90
CA PRO A 150 -1.80 -9.53 -10.16
C PRO A 150 -2.02 -8.70 -8.90
N VAL A 151 -0.94 -8.22 -8.28
CA VAL A 151 -1.00 -7.35 -7.10
C VAL A 151 -1.40 -5.93 -7.52
N GLN A 152 -0.87 -5.42 -8.64
CA GLN A 152 -1.29 -4.11 -9.17
C GLN A 152 -2.79 -4.07 -9.49
N ASP A 153 -3.32 -5.11 -10.14
CA ASP A 153 -4.74 -5.24 -10.45
C ASP A 153 -5.58 -5.30 -9.16
N PHE A 154 -5.18 -6.15 -8.21
CA PHE A 154 -5.85 -6.28 -6.91
C PHE A 154 -5.95 -4.95 -6.16
N LEU A 155 -4.85 -4.20 -6.07
CA LEU A 155 -4.81 -2.94 -5.34
C LEU A 155 -5.71 -1.88 -5.97
N GLN A 156 -5.81 -1.84 -7.30
CA GLN A 156 -6.55 -0.79 -8.00
C GLN A 156 -8.06 -1.06 -8.07
N ARG A 157 -8.46 -2.33 -8.22
CA ARG A 157 -9.86 -2.72 -8.50
C ARG A 157 -10.93 -2.03 -7.64
N PRO A 158 -10.78 -1.94 -6.31
CA PRO A 158 -11.83 -1.33 -5.46
C PRO A 158 -12.09 0.15 -5.72
N PHE A 159 -11.24 0.83 -6.48
CA PHE A 159 -11.29 2.28 -6.70
C PHE A 159 -11.72 2.68 -8.12
N LEU A 160 -11.95 1.73 -9.01
CA LEU A 160 -12.20 2.01 -10.44
C LEU A 160 -13.67 2.34 -10.76
N THR A 161 -14.59 2.10 -9.82
CA THR A 161 -16.04 2.30 -10.01
C THR A 161 -16.60 3.48 -9.22
N GLY A 162 -15.74 4.24 -8.52
CA GLY A 162 -16.15 5.31 -7.62
C GLY A 162 -15.60 6.67 -8.02
N GLU A 163 -16.31 7.72 -7.61
CA GLU A 163 -15.86 9.12 -7.72
C GLU A 163 -15.03 9.57 -6.50
N ASP A 164 -14.82 8.68 -5.53
CA ASP A 164 -14.10 9.01 -4.31
C ASP A 164 -12.63 9.28 -4.64
N ARG A 165 -12.11 10.42 -4.17
CA ARG A 165 -10.68 10.71 -4.23
C ARG A 165 -9.89 9.62 -3.51
N VAL A 166 -8.91 9.05 -4.21
CA VAL A 166 -7.98 8.07 -3.65
C VAL A 166 -6.76 8.77 -3.07
N THR A 167 -6.36 8.34 -1.88
CA THR A 167 -5.08 8.66 -1.26
C THR A 167 -4.17 7.46 -1.36
N ALA A 168 -2.94 7.69 -1.81
CA ALA A 168 -1.85 6.74 -1.76
C ALA A 168 -0.89 7.15 -0.64
N ASP A 169 -0.55 6.23 0.25
CA ASP A 169 0.53 6.37 1.21
C ASP A 169 1.47 5.19 1.01
N TRP A 170 2.77 5.43 1.00
CA TRP A 170 3.76 4.39 0.80
C TRP A 170 4.96 4.58 1.69
N TYR A 171 5.72 3.51 1.81
CA TYR A 171 7.01 3.49 2.47
C TYR A 171 7.92 2.49 1.80
N TYR A 172 9.19 2.81 1.74
CA TYR A 172 10.22 1.83 1.47
C TYR A 172 11.49 2.19 2.24
N ASP A 173 12.24 1.17 2.62
CA ASP A 173 13.58 1.29 3.17
C ASP A 173 14.52 0.32 2.45
N GLU A 174 15.73 0.80 2.22
CA GLU A 174 16.78 0.03 1.56
C GLU A 174 17.75 -0.51 2.60
N THR A 175 18.11 -1.77 2.43
CA THR A 175 19.20 -2.42 3.14
C THR A 175 20.21 -2.90 2.12
N VAL A 176 21.41 -2.34 2.17
CA VAL A 176 22.53 -2.72 1.30
C VAL A 176 23.45 -3.68 2.05
N GLU A 177 23.54 -4.91 1.55
CA GLU A 177 24.46 -5.94 2.01
C GLU A 177 25.59 -6.15 0.98
N PRO A 178 26.72 -6.79 1.34
CA PRO A 178 27.85 -6.96 0.42
C PRO A 178 27.53 -7.69 -0.89
N ASP A 179 26.53 -8.58 -0.87
CA ASP A 179 26.14 -9.49 -1.96
C ASP A 179 24.77 -9.13 -2.58
N ARG A 180 23.95 -8.30 -1.94
CA ARG A 180 22.62 -7.93 -2.43
C ARG A 180 22.13 -6.60 -1.87
N THR A 181 21.19 -5.99 -2.57
CA THR A 181 20.36 -4.89 -2.05
C THR A 181 18.94 -5.39 -1.83
N SER A 182 18.33 -5.03 -0.72
CA SER A 182 16.94 -5.35 -0.39
C SER A 182 16.15 -4.08 -0.14
N TRP A 183 14.91 -4.04 -0.63
CA TRP A 183 13.93 -3.00 -0.33
C TRP A 183 12.73 -3.66 0.33
N PHE A 184 12.37 -3.24 1.54
CA PHE A 184 11.00 -3.46 1.99
C PHE A 184 10.15 -2.34 1.41
N VAL A 185 8.99 -2.69 0.86
CA VAL A 185 8.10 -1.74 0.16
C VAL A 185 6.69 -2.00 0.65
N ALA A 186 5.99 -0.94 1.05
CA ALA A 186 4.59 -0.96 1.43
C ALA A 186 3.83 0.14 0.68
N LEU A 187 2.62 -0.18 0.21
CA LEU A 187 1.71 0.75 -0.45
C LEU A 187 0.30 0.55 0.09
N VAL A 188 -0.32 1.64 0.54
CA VAL A 188 -1.71 1.72 0.97
C VAL A 188 -2.44 2.65 0.02
N LEU A 189 -3.49 2.14 -0.62
CA LEU A 189 -4.48 2.95 -1.32
C LEU A 189 -5.74 3.00 -0.45
N SER A 190 -6.32 4.19 -0.30
CA SER A 190 -7.54 4.35 0.48
C SER A 190 -8.45 5.44 -0.07
N SER A 191 -9.75 5.27 0.11
CA SER A 191 -10.79 6.25 -0.19
C SER A 191 -11.73 6.42 1.02
N GLY A 192 -12.89 7.04 0.82
CA GLY A 192 -13.93 7.08 1.85
C GLY A 192 -14.53 5.71 2.19
N ARG A 193 -14.38 4.71 1.31
CA ARG A 193 -15.11 3.42 1.37
C ARG A 193 -14.25 2.18 1.25
N ALA A 194 -13.04 2.29 0.74
CA ALA A 194 -12.19 1.14 0.48
C ALA A 194 -10.76 1.39 0.93
N LEU A 195 -10.09 0.31 1.30
CA LEU A 195 -8.67 0.24 1.62
C LEU A 195 -8.08 -0.96 0.90
N THR A 196 -6.94 -0.76 0.25
CA THR A 196 -6.05 -1.84 -0.15
C THR A 196 -4.65 -1.58 0.37
N LEU A 197 -3.95 -2.63 0.75
CA LEU A 197 -2.58 -2.59 1.24
C LEU A 197 -1.81 -3.70 0.53
N ALA A 198 -0.57 -3.44 0.12
CA ALA A 198 0.42 -4.47 -0.15
C ALA A 198 1.73 -4.11 0.54
N GLU A 199 2.41 -5.13 1.06
CA GLU A 199 3.79 -5.01 1.51
C GLU A 199 4.59 -6.25 1.12
N GLY A 200 5.91 -6.10 0.99
CA GLY A 200 6.82 -7.21 0.75
C GLY A 200 8.26 -6.74 0.62
N THR A 201 9.16 -7.71 0.45
CA THR A 201 10.59 -7.42 0.25
C THR A 201 10.99 -7.73 -1.18
N ARG A 202 11.61 -6.76 -1.84
CA ARG A 202 12.24 -6.91 -3.15
C ARG A 202 13.75 -7.01 -2.98
N THR A 203 14.40 -7.99 -3.58
CA THR A 203 15.87 -8.15 -3.51
C THR A 203 16.49 -8.10 -4.89
N LEU A 204 17.69 -7.54 -5.00
CA LEU A 204 18.51 -7.53 -6.20
C LEU A 204 19.94 -7.97 -5.83
N ASP A 205 20.38 -9.08 -6.40
CA ASP A 205 21.75 -9.56 -6.20
C ASP A 205 22.75 -8.59 -6.82
N ARG A 206 23.94 -8.48 -6.21
CA ARG A 206 24.98 -7.58 -6.68
C ARG A 206 25.39 -7.91 -8.11
N GLY A 207 25.38 -6.89 -8.98
CA GLY A 207 25.72 -7.02 -10.40
C GLY A 207 24.58 -7.59 -11.26
N ALA A 208 23.44 -7.97 -10.67
CA ALA A 208 22.25 -8.31 -11.41
C ALA A 208 21.59 -7.04 -11.98
N ARG A 209 20.83 -7.22 -13.05
CA ARG A 209 20.03 -6.17 -13.69
C ARG A 209 18.72 -5.97 -12.94
N ALA A 210 18.12 -4.78 -13.03
CA ALA A 210 16.87 -4.44 -12.33
C ALA A 210 15.70 -5.40 -12.65
N ASP A 211 15.66 -5.98 -13.85
CA ASP A 211 14.66 -6.98 -14.28
C ASP A 211 14.85 -8.36 -13.63
N GLN A 212 15.98 -8.60 -12.96
CA GLN A 212 16.28 -9.82 -12.23
C GLN A 212 15.94 -9.72 -10.73
N ALA A 213 15.43 -8.57 -10.28
CA ALA A 213 14.99 -8.41 -8.91
C ALA A 213 13.84 -9.37 -8.57
N ARG A 214 13.84 -9.88 -7.35
CA ARG A 214 12.88 -10.89 -6.88
C ARG A 214 12.04 -10.35 -5.74
N TRP A 215 10.76 -10.66 -5.75
CA TRP A 215 9.87 -10.38 -4.64
C TRP A 215 9.78 -11.58 -3.70
N HIS A 216 9.71 -11.29 -2.40
CA HIS A 216 9.56 -12.27 -1.34
C HIS A 216 8.45 -11.84 -0.40
N GLY A 217 7.58 -12.79 -0.07
CA GLY A 217 6.60 -12.63 1.00
C GLY A 217 5.62 -11.48 0.81
N ILE A 218 5.17 -11.21 -0.43
CA ILE A 218 4.19 -10.15 -0.63
C ILE A 218 2.89 -10.55 0.07
N GLN A 219 2.47 -9.73 1.02
CA GLN A 219 1.16 -9.79 1.65
C GLN A 219 0.32 -8.64 1.14
N TYR A 220 -0.94 -8.90 0.82
CA TYR A 220 -1.84 -7.86 0.36
C TYR A 220 -3.24 -8.07 0.92
N HIS A 221 -3.89 -6.94 1.18
CA HIS A 221 -5.11 -6.86 1.95
C HIS A 221 -6.10 -5.93 1.27
N GLN A 222 -7.38 -6.23 1.43
CA GLN A 222 -8.47 -5.35 1.04
C GLN A 222 -9.47 -5.28 2.19
N ALA A 223 -10.01 -4.10 2.45
CA ALA A 223 -11.07 -3.90 3.42
C ALA A 223 -12.05 -2.83 2.95
N ARG A 224 -13.28 -2.88 3.49
CA ARG A 224 -14.23 -1.77 3.39
C ARG A 224 -14.01 -0.82 4.55
N LEU A 225 -14.11 0.48 4.28
CA LEU A 225 -14.00 1.52 5.28
C LEU A 225 -15.40 2.05 5.62
N ALA A 226 -15.70 2.14 6.91
CA ALA A 226 -16.96 2.72 7.36
C ALA A 226 -16.91 4.25 7.15
N PRO A 227 -18.00 4.84 6.63
CA PRO A 227 -18.12 6.30 6.54
C PRO A 227 -17.98 6.95 7.92
N ARG A 228 -17.44 8.16 7.93
CA ARG A 228 -17.20 8.95 9.15
C ARG A 228 -18.48 9.37 9.85
#